data_AF-A0A3M1TRG3-F1
#
_entry.id   AF-A0A3M1TRG3-F1
#
_cell.length_a   1.000
_cell.length_b   1.000
_cell.length_c   1.000
_cell.angle_alpha   90.00
_cell.angle_beta   90.00
_cell.angle_gamma   90.00
#
_symmetry.space_group_name_H-M   'P 1'
#
loop_
_entity.id
_entity.type
_entity.pdbx_description
1 polymer ?
#
loop_
_entity_poly.entity_id
_entity_poly.type
_entity_poly.pdbx_seq_one_letter_code
_entity_poly.pdbx_strand_id
1 'polypeptide(L)'
;MKRALVLCSLSSALLAFALGGTPPAGAQQRSRPTWEYRVFVLDAEDFRDKADYREILRRHGSRKAEAAFREHVLNHLGPEGWELVQVEPRSAGLAYLYLRRPAP
;
A
#
# COMPACT_ATOMS: atom_id res chain seq x y z
N MET A 1 35.16 -9.12 -40.43
CA MET A 1 33.89 -9.82 -40.75
C MET A 1 34.13 -11.33 -40.70
N LYS A 2 33.14 -12.10 -40.23
CA LYS A 2 33.13 -13.56 -39.97
C LYS A 2 33.64 -13.99 -38.59
N ARG A 3 32.70 -14.24 -37.67
CA ARG A 3 32.87 -15.18 -36.56
C ARG A 3 31.79 -16.25 -36.70
N ALA A 4 32.26 -17.49 -36.73
CA ALA A 4 31.47 -18.71 -36.75
C ALA A 4 30.60 -18.82 -35.50
N LEU A 5 29.42 -19.41 -35.64
CA LEU A 5 28.69 -19.99 -34.51
C LEU A 5 28.42 -21.46 -34.82
N VAL A 6 28.95 -22.29 -33.94
CA VAL A 6 28.91 -23.75 -33.96
C VAL A 6 27.56 -24.24 -33.45
N LEU A 7 27.02 -25.27 -34.11
CA LEU A 7 25.82 -26.02 -33.75
C LEU A 7 26.02 -26.88 -32.48
N CYS A 8 24.98 -26.94 -31.64
CA CYS A 8 24.51 -28.15 -30.94
C CYS A 8 22.97 -28.10 -31.09
N SER A 9 22.25 -28.97 -31.82
CA SER A 9 22.06 -30.43 -31.66
C SER A 9 21.56 -30.75 -30.24
N LEU A 10 20.44 -31.41 -29.96
CA LEU A 10 19.30 -31.99 -30.70
C LEU A 10 18.32 -32.47 -29.60
N SER A 11 17.11 -32.88 -30.01
CA SER A 11 16.19 -33.79 -29.32
C SER A 11 15.15 -33.11 -28.42
N SER A 12 13.89 -33.00 -28.86
CA SER A 12 12.87 -34.06 -29.04
C SER A 12 11.96 -34.11 -27.83
N ALA A 13 10.73 -33.62 -27.99
CA ALA A 13 9.49 -34.27 -27.58
C ALA A 13 8.36 -33.25 -27.69
N LEU A 14 7.53 -33.40 -28.72
CA LEU A 14 6.18 -33.95 -28.58
C LEU A 14 5.23 -32.93 -27.91
N LEU A 15 4.42 -32.25 -28.72
CA LEU A 15 3.11 -32.71 -29.20
C LEU A 15 1.98 -32.29 -28.23
N ALA A 16 1.01 -31.61 -28.81
CA ALA A 16 -0.40 -31.63 -28.45
C ALA A 16 -0.81 -31.06 -27.08
N PHE A 17 -1.54 -29.94 -27.10
CA PHE A 17 -3.00 -29.96 -26.92
C PHE A 17 -3.53 -28.52 -27.06
N ALA A 18 -3.83 -28.13 -28.29
CA ALA A 18 -5.02 -27.32 -28.51
C ALA A 18 -6.20 -28.29 -28.35
N LEU A 19 -7.03 -28.13 -27.31
CA LEU A 19 -8.43 -28.56 -27.17
C LEU A 19 -8.82 -28.56 -25.68
N GLY A 20 -9.78 -27.73 -25.29
CA GLY A 20 -10.74 -28.06 -24.24
C GLY A 20 -10.23 -28.24 -22.81
N GLY A 21 -9.34 -27.39 -22.32
CA GLY A 21 -9.06 -27.33 -20.88
C GLY A 21 -10.26 -26.75 -20.12
N THR A 22 -11.13 -27.59 -19.57
CA THR A 22 -11.93 -27.18 -18.42
C THR A 22 -10.96 -26.61 -17.38
N PRO A 23 -11.19 -25.40 -16.83
CA PRO A 23 -10.34 -24.88 -15.77
C PRO A 23 -10.24 -25.92 -14.66
N PRO A 24 -9.06 -26.15 -14.07
CA PRO A 24 -8.89 -27.18 -13.05
C PRO A 24 -9.97 -26.99 -11.99
N ALA A 25 -10.69 -28.07 -11.65
CA ALA A 25 -11.83 -28.11 -10.72
C ALA A 25 -11.49 -27.71 -9.26
N GLY A 26 -10.35 -27.06 -9.04
CA GLY A 26 -9.89 -26.50 -7.78
C GLY A 26 -9.28 -25.11 -7.92
N ALA A 27 -9.42 -24.42 -9.06
CA ALA A 27 -9.18 -22.99 -9.12
C ALA A 27 -10.30 -22.27 -8.36
N GLN A 28 -10.24 -22.31 -7.02
CA GLN A 28 -10.99 -21.40 -6.18
C GLN A 28 -10.67 -20.00 -6.69
N GLN A 29 -11.64 -19.41 -7.39
CA GLN A 29 -11.62 -18.02 -7.77
C GLN A 29 -11.61 -17.25 -6.46
N ARG A 30 -10.41 -16.92 -5.95
CA ARG A 30 -10.24 -16.11 -4.75
C ARG A 30 -11.03 -14.83 -5.04
N SER A 31 -12.16 -14.68 -4.36
CA SER A 31 -12.93 -13.44 -4.38
C SER A 31 -11.96 -12.32 -4.03
N ARG A 32 -11.71 -11.42 -4.98
CA ARG A 32 -10.86 -10.27 -4.71
C ARG A 32 -11.57 -9.46 -3.63
N PRO A 33 -10.88 -9.07 -2.54
CA PRO A 33 -11.50 -8.22 -1.54
C PRO A 33 -11.94 -6.92 -2.21
N THR A 34 -13.18 -6.53 -1.96
CA THR A 34 -13.67 -5.17 -2.25
C THR A 34 -13.06 -4.24 -1.21
N TRP A 35 -12.63 -3.05 -1.62
CA TRP A 35 -11.94 -2.09 -0.74
C TRP A 35 -12.83 -0.89 -0.45
N GLU A 36 -12.89 -0.48 0.82
CA GLU A 36 -13.38 0.84 1.25
C GLU A 36 -12.20 1.81 1.28
N TYR A 37 -12.39 3.04 0.79
CA TYR A 37 -11.36 4.09 0.78
C TYR A 37 -11.83 5.32 1.55
N ARG A 38 -10.91 5.97 2.26
CA ARG A 38 -11.14 7.26 2.94
C ARG A 38 -9.94 8.18 2.80
N VAL A 39 -10.22 9.48 2.89
CA VAL A 39 -9.20 10.52 2.95
C VAL A 39 -9.33 11.22 4.30
N PHE A 40 -8.24 11.23 5.07
CA PHE A 40 -8.14 12.01 6.30
C PHE A 40 -7.29 13.24 6.05
N VAL A 41 -7.86 14.42 6.34
CA VAL A 41 -7.14 15.68 6.32
C VAL A 41 -6.48 15.85 7.67
N LEU A 42 -5.15 15.97 7.66
CA LEU A 42 -4.34 16.17 8.85
C LEU A 42 -3.74 17.58 8.79
N ASP A 43 -4.30 18.51 9.54
CA ASP A 43 -3.79 19.87 9.70
C ASP A 43 -3.27 20.10 11.11
N ALA A 44 -1.96 20.27 11.26
CA ALA A 44 -1.30 20.48 12.54
C ALA A 44 -1.87 21.66 13.35
N GLU A 45 -2.39 22.71 12.69
CA GLU A 45 -2.99 23.85 13.39
C GLU A 45 -4.31 23.47 14.08
N ASP A 46 -5.13 22.63 13.45
CA ASP A 46 -6.39 22.13 14.02
C ASP A 46 -6.17 21.29 15.28
N PHE A 47 -4.97 20.73 15.43
CA PHE A 47 -4.60 19.90 16.57
C PHE A 47 -3.70 20.62 17.59
N ARG A 48 -3.32 21.89 17.38
CA ARG A 48 -2.35 22.58 18.26
C ARG A 48 -2.80 22.66 19.72
N ASP A 49 -4.10 22.68 19.96
CA ASP A 49 -4.74 22.76 21.27
C ASP A 49 -4.93 21.39 21.94
N LYS A 50 -4.86 20.29 21.16
CA LYS A 50 -5.08 18.94 21.66
C LYS A 50 -3.93 18.48 22.55
N ALA A 51 -4.28 17.77 23.62
CA ALA A 51 -3.31 17.30 24.61
C ALA A 51 -2.24 16.39 23.98
N ASP A 52 -2.67 15.47 23.11
CA ASP A 52 -1.78 14.50 22.47
C ASP A 52 -0.75 15.19 21.57
N TYR A 53 -1.19 16.16 20.76
CA TYR A 53 -0.29 16.92 19.90
C TYR A 53 0.67 17.79 20.71
N ARG A 54 0.21 18.41 21.80
CA ARG A 54 1.08 19.16 22.73
C ARG A 54 2.15 18.27 23.37
N GLU A 55 1.79 17.04 23.75
CA GLU A 55 2.75 16.08 24.29
C GLU A 55 3.76 15.62 23.23
N ILE A 56 3.32 15.40 21.99
CA ILE A 56 4.20 15.07 20.86
C ILE A 56 5.17 16.22 20.57
N LEU A 57 4.67 17.46 20.54
CA LEU A 57 5.51 18.66 20.39
C LEU A 57 6.54 18.77 21.52
N ARG A 58 6.12 18.56 22.76
CA ARG A 58 7.02 18.60 23.93
C ARG A 58 8.12 17.54 23.85
N ARG A 59 7.79 16.33 23.38
CA ARG A 59 8.72 15.19 23.31
C ARG A 59 9.68 15.25 22.13
N HIS A 60 9.20 15.67 20.96
CA HIS A 60 9.95 15.56 19.70
C HIS A 60 10.45 16.92 19.17
N GLY A 61 9.93 18.03 19.69
CA GLY A 61 10.16 19.37 19.15
C GLY A 61 9.43 19.61 17.82
N SER A 62 9.37 20.87 17.39
CA SER A 62 8.61 21.28 16.19
C SER A 62 9.01 20.53 14.92
N ARG A 63 10.31 20.29 14.70
CA ARG A 63 10.82 19.66 13.46
C ARG A 63 10.31 18.24 13.23
N LYS A 64 10.00 17.49 14.29
CA LYS A 64 9.60 16.07 14.21
C LYS A 64 8.15 15.83 14.63
N ALA A 65 7.47 16.84 15.17
CA ALA A 65 6.12 16.71 15.69
C ALA A 65 5.11 16.30 14.62
N GLU A 66 5.19 16.86 13.41
CA GLU A 66 4.27 16.52 12.32
C GLU A 66 4.35 15.04 11.92
N ALA A 67 5.57 14.52 11.77
CA ALA A 67 5.79 13.12 11.43
C ALA A 67 5.32 12.19 12.56
N ALA A 68 5.65 12.52 13.81
CA ALA A 68 5.22 11.77 14.99
C ALA A 68 3.70 11.81 15.20
N PHE A 69 3.06 12.94 14.88
CA PHE A 69 1.61 13.07 14.97
C PHE A 69 0.89 12.27 13.89
N ARG A 70 1.41 12.27 12.65
CA ARG A 70 0.88 11.38 11.61
C ARG A 70 0.98 9.91 12.02
N GLU A 71 2.12 9.50 12.58
CA GLU A 71 2.29 8.14 13.11
C GLU A 71 1.30 7.84 14.23
N HIS A 72 1.11 8.78 15.17
CA HIS A 72 0.12 8.66 16.24
C HIS A 72 -1.30 8.44 15.70
N VAL A 73 -1.72 9.21 14.69
CA VAL A 73 -3.04 9.06 14.06
C VAL A 73 -3.16 7.70 13.35
N LEU A 74 -2.13 7.27 12.61
CA LEU A 74 -2.16 5.97 11.93
C LEU A 74 -2.23 4.80 12.92
N ASN A 75 -1.53 4.89 14.05
CA ASN A 75 -1.60 3.89 15.11
C ASN A 75 -2.99 3.84 15.76
N HIS A 76 -3.71 4.96 15.81
CA HIS A 76 -5.10 4.98 16.28
C HIS A 76 -6.07 4.31 15.29
N LEU A 77 -5.85 4.48 13.99
CA LEU A 77 -6.71 3.93 12.93
C LEU A 77 -6.40 2.48 12.57
N GLY A 78 -5.17 2.01 12.80
CA GLY A 78 -4.74 0.64 12.50
C GLY A 78 -5.63 -0.45 13.12
N PRO A 79 -6.03 -0.36 14.41
CA PRO A 79 -6.96 -1.31 15.02
C PRO A 79 -8.34 -1.41 14.35
N GLU A 80 -8.77 -0.39 13.60
CA GLU A 80 -10.01 -0.42 12.80
C GLU A 80 -9.83 -1.05 11.41
N GLY A 81 -8.63 -1.55 11.11
CA GLY A 81 -8.28 -2.18 9.84
C GLY A 81 -7.91 -1.19 8.73
N TRP A 82 -7.75 0.10 9.04
CA TRP A 82 -7.30 1.09 8.05
C TRP A 82 -5.80 0.97 7.78
N GLU A 83 -5.48 0.82 6.50
CA GLU A 83 -4.13 0.77 5.97
C GLU A 83 -3.80 2.07 5.24
N LEU A 84 -2.61 2.63 5.47
CA LEU A 84 -2.10 3.76 4.72
C LEU A 84 -1.74 3.35 3.28
N VAL A 85 -2.30 4.06 2.30
CA VAL A 85 -1.98 3.89 0.88
C VAL A 85 -1.00 4.96 0.42
N GLN A 86 -1.28 6.22 0.76
CA GLN A 86 -0.50 7.36 0.30
C GLN A 86 -0.60 8.52 1.28
N VAL A 87 0.50 9.26 1.41
CA VAL A 87 0.53 10.59 2.04
C VAL A 87 0.74 11.62 0.94
N GLU A 88 -0.13 12.62 0.88
CA GLU A 88 0.00 13.75 -0.02
C GLU A 88 0.21 15.03 0.78
N PRO A 89 1.45 15.54 0.88
CA PRO A 89 1.72 16.83 1.49
C PRO A 89 1.09 17.96 0.67
N ARG A 90 0.39 18.89 1.32
CA ARG A 90 -0.25 20.03 0.64
C ARG A 90 0.44 21.35 0.98
N SER A 91 0.75 21.56 2.26
CA SER A 91 1.54 22.69 2.76
C SER A 91 2.22 22.33 4.09
N ALA A 92 2.96 23.25 4.70
CA ALA A 92 3.51 23.05 6.04
C ALA A 92 2.38 22.73 7.02
N GLY A 93 2.54 21.66 7.83
CA GLY A 93 1.52 21.20 8.77
C GLY A 93 0.29 20.50 8.16
N LEU A 94 0.06 20.56 6.84
CA LEU A 94 -1.12 20.00 6.19
C LEU A 94 -0.78 18.83 5.26
N ALA A 95 -1.37 17.67 5.52
CA ALA A 95 -1.25 16.49 4.68
C ALA A 95 -2.58 15.75 4.52
N TYR A 96 -2.79 15.13 3.37
CA TYR A 96 -3.87 14.17 3.16
C TYR A 96 -3.34 12.75 3.32
N LEU A 97 -4.05 11.96 4.13
CA LEU A 97 -3.78 10.54 4.34
C LEU A 97 -4.84 9.74 3.59
N TYR A 98 -4.44 9.07 2.52
CA TYR A 98 -5.30 8.16 1.79
C TYR A 98 -5.21 6.79 2.44
N LEU A 99 -6.34 6.30 2.94
CA LEU A 99 -6.44 5.05 3.66
C LEU A 99 -7.38 4.09 2.91
N ARG A 100 -7.16 2.79 3.09
CA ARG A 100 -8.08 1.75 2.64
C ARG A 100 -8.29 0.70 3.71
N ARG A 101 -9.38 -0.04 3.62
CA ARG A 101 -9.59 -1.29 4.38
C ARG A 101 -10.46 -2.27 3.58
N PRO A 102 -10.46 -3.57 3.91
CA PRO A 102 -11.43 -4.49 3.34
C PRO A 102 -12.86 -3.97 3.62
N ALA A 103 -13.69 -3.92 2.59
CA ALA A 103 -15.11 -3.62 2.75
C ALA A 103 -15.76 -4.75 3.57
N PRO A 104 -16.72 -4.44 4.46
CA PRO A 104 -17.44 -5.43 5.25
C PRO A 104 -18.28 -6.38 4.39
#